data_AF-A0AAJ0LV78-F1
#
_entry.id   AF-A0AAJ0LV78-F1
#
_cell.length_a   1.000
_cell.length_b   1.000
_cell.length_c   1.000
_cell.angle_alpha   90.00
_cell.angle_beta   90.00
_cell.angle_gamma   90.00
#
_symmetry.space_group_name_H-M   'P 1'
#
loop_
_entity.id
_entity.type
_entity.pdbx_description
1 polymer ?
#
loop_
_entity_poly.entity_id
_entity_poly.type
_entity_poly.pdbx_seq_one_letter_code
_entity_poly.pdbx_strand_id
1 'polypeptide(L)'
;MNLGLYGNDVYCQGSSPNESSANDGINVDLKSLPEQYQIMARHKGPRKPSAPRKPPLTHFLCLPLVTSGSKPQLEAALQTFKDDVCSSDLDVENAGREDQESVPPAVHPKAIRPVGALHCTLGVMSLDRNKLAEAIEYLQNLDISTLLSEAMSKPATLEEEPAAAANASGLSSTLERPISPPKIERSTKPLEVRLKGLKSMHDPEKTSILYSAPSDDTGRLLPFCLRVQQLFKEKDFLVEADRELKLHATIVNTIYAKGRKRPSKEPQGGSSAAGAGQHDGQAQGHGSHANASLKIDATAILEKYMNFVWAEHVVLDRVAICEMGAKKMDSSGNVVDEAYTEVASISLLS
;
A
#
# COMPACT_ATOMS: atom_id res chain seq x y z
N MET A 1 10.82 -32.35 -63.73
CA MET A 1 10.08 -31.37 -62.91
C MET A 1 11.02 -31.01 -61.76
N ASN A 2 11.98 -30.09 -61.93
CA ASN A 2 11.85 -28.61 -61.93
C ASN A 2 10.99 -28.15 -60.75
N LEU A 3 11.38 -27.28 -59.81
CA LEU A 3 12.52 -26.38 -59.49
C LEU A 3 12.30 -26.03 -57.99
N GLY A 4 13.21 -25.69 -57.10
CA GLY A 4 14.65 -25.47 -57.12
C GLY A 4 15.02 -24.97 -55.72
N LEU A 5 15.84 -25.74 -55.00
CA LEU A 5 16.59 -25.32 -53.83
C LEU A 5 18.07 -25.45 -54.23
N TYR A 6 18.73 -24.32 -54.45
CA TYR A 6 20.19 -24.16 -54.54
C TYR A 6 20.60 -23.56 -53.17
N GLY A 7 21.52 -24.07 -52.35
CA GLY A 7 22.83 -24.71 -52.62
C GLY A 7 23.79 -23.64 -53.16
N ASN A 8 24.94 -23.27 -52.61
CA ASN A 8 25.83 -23.83 -51.59
C ASN A 8 26.78 -22.71 -51.11
N ASP A 9 27.54 -23.04 -50.07
CA ASP A 9 28.78 -22.45 -49.57
C ASP A 9 29.75 -21.82 -50.59
N VAL A 10 30.61 -20.90 -50.11
CA VAL A 10 32.09 -21.04 -50.03
C VAL A 10 32.80 -19.66 -49.96
N TYR A 11 33.53 -19.47 -48.85
CA TYR A 11 34.82 -18.79 -48.60
C TYR A 11 35.13 -17.30 -48.93
N CYS A 12 35.90 -16.76 -47.95
CA CYS A 12 37.07 -15.88 -48.03
C CYS A 12 36.93 -14.36 -47.78
N GLN A 13 37.54 -13.97 -46.64
CA GLN A 13 38.46 -12.85 -46.40
C GLN A 13 37.95 -11.40 -46.53
N GLY A 14 38.07 -10.66 -45.43
CA GLY A 14 37.88 -9.21 -45.39
C GLY A 14 38.10 -8.60 -44.00
N SER A 15 39.36 -8.52 -43.58
CA SER A 15 40.01 -7.42 -42.84
C SER A 15 39.22 -6.55 -41.85
N SER A 16 39.57 -6.69 -40.54
CA SER A 16 40.04 -5.63 -39.61
C SER A 16 39.07 -4.47 -39.19
N PRO A 17 39.39 -3.65 -38.15
CA PRO A 17 39.37 -3.93 -36.70
C PRO A 17 38.55 -2.84 -35.93
N ASN A 18 38.78 -2.73 -34.62
CA ASN A 18 38.44 -1.61 -33.69
C ASN A 18 37.01 -1.55 -33.13
N GLU A 19 36.73 -1.10 -31.92
CA GLU A 19 37.45 -0.65 -30.70
C GLU A 19 36.26 -0.42 -29.73
N SER A 20 36.19 -1.00 -28.54
CA SER A 20 36.65 -0.39 -27.29
C SER A 20 36.97 1.12 -27.37
N SER A 21 35.94 1.96 -27.29
CA SER A 21 36.06 3.32 -26.75
C SER A 21 34.95 3.49 -25.71
N ALA A 22 35.29 3.49 -24.41
CA ALA A 22 35.74 4.70 -23.72
C ALA A 22 34.82 5.87 -24.09
N ASN A 23 33.70 5.97 -23.37
CA ASN A 23 32.83 7.14 -23.42
C ASN A 23 33.52 8.23 -22.58
N ASP A 24 34.64 8.75 -23.08
CA ASP A 24 35.21 10.00 -22.59
C ASP A 24 34.29 11.11 -23.09
N GLY A 25 33.38 11.51 -22.21
CA GLY A 25 32.56 12.69 -22.41
C GLY A 25 33.46 13.91 -22.53
N ILE A 26 33.79 14.30 -23.76
CA ILE A 26 34.29 15.64 -24.04
C ILE A 26 33.13 16.58 -23.72
N ASN A 27 33.21 17.21 -22.55
CA ASN A 27 32.32 18.29 -22.16
C ASN A 27 32.74 19.53 -22.95
N VAL A 28 32.26 19.62 -24.20
CA VAL A 28 32.38 20.84 -24.99
C VAL A 28 31.53 21.93 -24.34
N ASP A 29 32.19 22.94 -23.78
CA ASP A 29 31.51 24.13 -23.26
C ASP A 29 30.83 24.86 -24.42
N LEU A 30 29.51 24.65 -24.56
CA LEU A 30 28.68 25.25 -25.60
C LEU A 30 28.76 26.79 -25.66
N LYS A 31 29.31 27.43 -24.63
CA LYS A 31 29.48 28.88 -24.58
C LYS A 31 30.68 29.38 -25.39
N SER A 32 31.59 28.51 -25.83
CA SER A 32 32.79 28.91 -26.58
C SER A 32 32.61 28.91 -28.11
N LEU A 33 31.41 28.57 -28.63
CA LEU A 33 31.14 28.53 -30.07
C LEU A 33 30.58 29.86 -30.59
N PRO A 34 30.95 30.29 -31.82
CA PRO A 34 30.39 31.48 -32.45
C PRO A 34 28.87 31.46 -32.51
N GLU A 35 28.23 32.59 -32.25
CA GLU A 35 26.79 32.77 -32.02
C GLU A 35 25.90 32.16 -33.13
N GLN A 36 26.39 32.15 -34.38
CA GLN A 36 25.70 31.57 -35.53
C GLN A 36 25.50 30.05 -35.45
N TYR A 37 26.32 29.32 -34.67
CA TYR A 37 26.17 27.87 -34.47
C TYR A 37 25.34 27.50 -33.23
N GLN A 38 25.08 28.46 -32.33
CA GLN A 38 24.24 28.22 -31.14
C GLN A 38 22.74 28.13 -31.49
N ILE A 39 22.32 28.70 -32.62
CA ILE A 39 20.93 28.75 -33.05
C ILE A 39 20.42 27.38 -33.55
N MET A 40 21.30 26.52 -34.07
CA MET A 40 20.89 25.21 -34.60
C MET A 40 20.74 24.11 -33.52
N ALA A 41 21.27 24.31 -32.31
CA ALA A 41 21.25 23.30 -31.24
C ALA A 41 19.98 23.31 -30.35
N ARG A 42 19.02 24.21 -30.61
CA ARG A 42 17.82 24.40 -29.75
C ARG A 42 16.54 23.69 -30.20
N HIS A 43 16.59 22.87 -31.24
CA HIS A 43 15.44 22.05 -31.63
C HIS A 43 15.37 20.78 -30.77
N LYS A 44 14.66 20.86 -29.64
CA LYS A 44 14.19 19.66 -28.94
C LYS A 44 13.28 18.90 -29.91
N GLY A 45 13.74 17.73 -30.35
CA GLY A 45 12.92 16.82 -31.16
C GLY A 45 11.58 16.51 -30.49
N PRO A 46 10.58 16.05 -31.26
CA PRO A 46 9.24 15.81 -30.74
C PRO A 46 9.29 14.88 -29.52
N ARG A 47 8.67 15.33 -28.42
CA ARG A 47 8.54 14.54 -27.19
C ARG A 47 7.84 13.22 -27.55
N LYS A 48 8.48 12.08 -27.24
CA LYS A 48 7.83 10.76 -27.32
C LYS A 48 6.47 10.84 -26.61
N PRO A 49 5.38 10.30 -27.20
CA PRO A 49 4.08 10.30 -26.56
C PRO A 49 4.21 9.64 -25.18
N SER A 50 3.82 10.37 -24.14
CA SER A 50 3.84 9.84 -22.77
C SER A 50 2.94 8.61 -22.74
N ALA A 51 3.44 7.50 -22.21
CA ALA A 51 2.67 6.28 -22.02
C ALA A 51 1.29 6.61 -21.38
N PRO A 52 0.22 5.92 -21.77
CA PRO A 52 -1.11 6.17 -21.23
C PRO A 52 -1.05 6.07 -19.70
N ARG A 53 -1.59 7.09 -19.04
CA ARG A 53 -1.60 7.15 -17.57
C ARG A 53 -2.49 6.02 -17.05
N LYS A 54 -1.98 5.26 -16.08
CA LYS A 54 -2.80 4.25 -15.39
C LYS A 54 -4.06 4.96 -14.83
N PRO A 55 -5.25 4.36 -15.00
CA PRO A 55 -6.48 4.89 -14.42
C PRO A 55 -6.34 5.15 -12.90
N PRO A 56 -7.04 6.14 -12.34
CA PRO A 56 -7.00 6.41 -10.91
C PRO A 56 -7.62 5.28 -10.10
N LEU A 57 -7.07 5.00 -8.92
CA LEU A 57 -7.67 4.04 -8.00
C LEU A 57 -9.02 4.56 -7.49
N THR A 58 -10.03 3.68 -7.48
CA THR A 58 -11.40 4.04 -7.09
C THR A 58 -11.82 3.39 -5.78
N HIS A 59 -11.46 2.12 -5.58
CA HIS A 59 -11.87 1.34 -4.41
C HIS A 59 -10.72 0.47 -3.89
N PHE A 60 -10.91 -0.12 -2.72
CA PHE A 60 -10.02 -1.14 -2.19
C PHE A 60 -10.79 -2.21 -1.43
N LEU A 61 -10.27 -3.43 -1.45
CA LEU A 61 -10.72 -4.55 -0.63
C LEU A 61 -9.96 -4.53 0.68
N CYS A 62 -10.64 -4.68 1.82
CA CYS A 62 -9.99 -4.64 3.12
C CYS A 62 -10.67 -5.48 4.20
N LEU A 63 -9.94 -5.63 5.31
CA LEU A 63 -10.46 -5.98 6.61
C LEU A 63 -10.51 -4.71 7.47
N PRO A 64 -11.69 -4.14 7.76
CA PRO A 64 -11.83 -3.08 8.74
C PRO A 64 -11.34 -3.55 10.12
N LEU A 65 -10.54 -2.73 10.80
CA LEU A 65 -10.03 -3.06 12.15
C LEU A 65 -10.88 -2.42 13.25
N VAL A 66 -11.76 -1.49 12.88
CA VAL A 66 -12.66 -0.78 13.79
C VAL A 66 -13.97 -1.55 13.86
N THR A 67 -14.19 -2.20 14.99
CA THR A 67 -15.43 -2.89 15.36
C THR A 67 -15.97 -2.25 16.65
N SER A 68 -17.17 -2.65 17.07
CA SER A 68 -17.72 -2.20 18.36
C SER A 68 -16.79 -2.56 19.54
N GLY A 69 -16.11 -3.71 19.47
CA GLY A 69 -15.17 -4.15 20.50
C GLY A 69 -13.80 -3.48 20.45
N SER A 70 -13.28 -3.16 19.25
CA SER A 70 -11.94 -2.59 19.11
C SER A 70 -11.89 -1.07 19.14
N LYS A 71 -13.00 -0.37 18.84
CA LYS A 71 -13.02 1.09 18.73
C LYS A 71 -12.53 1.81 20.00
N PRO A 72 -13.00 1.50 21.23
CA PRO A 72 -12.59 2.23 22.42
C PRO A 72 -11.08 2.12 22.72
N GLN A 73 -10.50 0.92 22.54
CA GLN A 73 -9.06 0.73 22.76
C GLN A 73 -8.22 1.44 21.69
N LEU A 74 -8.67 1.41 20.42
CA LEU A 74 -7.98 2.10 19.32
C LEU A 74 -8.03 3.62 19.50
N GLU A 75 -9.16 4.17 19.96
CA GLU A 75 -9.30 5.59 20.30
C GLU A 75 -8.32 5.99 21.40
N ALA A 76 -8.30 5.25 22.52
CA ALA A 76 -7.41 5.54 23.65
C ALA A 76 -5.92 5.43 23.26
N ALA A 77 -5.56 4.37 22.52
CA ALA A 77 -4.18 4.12 22.10
C ALA A 77 -3.69 5.16 21.08
N LEU A 78 -4.51 5.52 20.09
CA LEU A 78 -4.16 6.58 19.12
C LEU A 78 -4.08 7.96 19.77
N GLN A 79 -4.96 8.26 20.74
CA GLN A 79 -4.91 9.51 21.47
C GLN A 79 -3.62 9.61 22.29
N THR A 80 -3.27 8.54 23.03
CA THR A 80 -1.99 8.44 23.76
C THR A 80 -0.79 8.67 22.85
N PHE A 81 -0.75 7.97 21.70
CA PHE A 81 0.31 8.13 20.72
C PHE A 81 0.38 9.56 20.19
N LYS A 82 -0.77 10.15 19.84
CA LYS A 82 -0.88 11.50 19.30
C LYS A 82 -0.37 12.54 20.29
N ASP A 83 -0.77 12.45 21.56
CA ASP A 83 -0.32 13.39 22.59
C ASP A 83 1.19 13.34 22.77
N ASP A 84 1.79 12.15 22.66
CA ASP A 84 3.23 11.98 22.78
C ASP A 84 4.03 12.51 21.58
N VAL A 85 3.63 12.17 20.35
CA VAL A 85 4.43 12.44 19.14
C VAL A 85 4.11 13.77 18.46
N CYS A 86 3.00 14.41 18.84
CA CYS A 86 2.57 15.71 18.32
C CYS A 86 2.79 16.87 19.28
N SER A 87 3.21 16.61 20.52
CA SER A 87 3.60 17.67 21.45
C SER A 87 4.87 18.37 20.98
N SER A 88 4.90 19.69 21.08
CA SER A 88 6.07 20.54 20.83
C SER A 88 7.03 20.61 22.02
N ASP A 89 6.66 19.97 23.13
CA ASP A 89 7.20 20.29 24.44
C ASP A 89 8.11 19.15 24.89
N LEU A 90 9.40 19.27 24.58
CA LEU A 90 10.41 18.80 25.53
C LEU A 90 10.61 19.92 26.54
N ASP A 91 10.31 19.59 27.80
CA ASP A 91 10.31 20.46 28.95
C ASP A 91 11.55 21.36 29.04
N VAL A 92 11.32 22.66 28.94
CA VAL A 92 12.22 23.68 29.45
C VAL A 92 11.99 23.77 30.96
N GLU A 93 12.40 22.73 31.68
CA GLU A 93 12.81 22.90 33.07
C GLU A 93 14.33 23.11 33.12
N ASN A 94 14.80 24.16 32.45
CA ASN A 94 16.08 24.77 32.77
C ASN A 94 16.06 26.27 32.42
N ALA A 95 16.08 27.04 33.49
CA ALA A 95 16.25 28.48 33.62
C ALA A 95 16.87 29.23 32.42
N GLY A 96 16.11 30.22 31.93
CA GLY A 96 16.61 31.51 31.46
C GLY A 96 17.65 31.48 30.33
N ARG A 97 17.18 31.44 29.09
CA ARG A 97 17.87 32.00 27.91
C ARG A 97 16.82 32.35 26.85
N GLU A 98 16.75 33.63 26.52
CA GLU A 98 15.98 34.18 25.41
C GLU A 98 16.68 33.75 24.12
N ASP A 99 16.22 32.63 23.53
CA ASP A 99 16.38 32.20 22.12
C ASP A 99 15.91 30.72 22.04
N GLN A 100 14.61 30.48 22.28
CA GLN A 100 14.00 29.14 22.12
C GLN A 100 13.44 28.98 20.71
N GLU A 101 14.22 28.32 19.86
CA GLU A 101 13.72 27.75 18.62
C GLU A 101 12.75 26.60 19.00
N SER A 102 11.45 26.80 18.78
CA SER A 102 10.44 25.79 19.10
C SER A 102 10.73 24.51 18.31
N VAL A 103 11.01 23.42 19.01
CA VAL A 103 11.29 22.14 18.36
C VAL A 103 9.98 21.69 17.67
N PRO A 104 9.97 21.50 16.34
CA PRO A 104 8.77 21.05 15.65
C PRO A 104 8.40 19.63 16.12
N PRO A 105 7.10 19.29 16.17
CA PRO A 105 6.68 17.97 16.62
C PRO A 105 7.27 16.88 15.72
N ALA A 106 7.65 15.76 16.33
CA ALA A 106 8.24 14.63 15.62
C ALA A 106 7.33 14.10 14.51
N VAL A 107 6.00 14.16 14.73
CA VAL A 107 4.99 13.83 13.73
C VAL A 107 3.94 14.94 13.67
N HIS A 108 3.67 15.46 12.48
CA HIS A 108 2.59 16.42 12.28
C HIS A 108 1.21 15.77 12.61
N PRO A 109 0.31 16.41 13.39
CA PRO A 109 -0.98 15.80 13.81
C PRO A 109 -1.83 15.23 12.68
N LYS A 110 -1.91 15.93 11.55
CA LYS A 110 -2.64 15.45 10.35
C LYS A 110 -2.00 14.22 9.67
N ALA A 111 -0.76 13.84 9.98
CA ALA A 111 -0.17 12.60 9.49
C ALA A 111 -0.69 11.37 10.24
N ILE A 112 -1.22 11.55 11.46
CA ILE A 112 -1.82 10.47 12.23
C ILE A 112 -3.16 10.12 11.62
N ARG A 113 -3.36 8.82 11.38
CA ARG A 113 -4.57 8.30 10.78
C ARG A 113 -5.71 8.33 11.80
N PRO A 114 -6.90 8.79 11.39
CA PRO A 114 -8.10 8.76 12.24
C PRO A 114 -8.49 7.30 12.52
N VAL A 115 -9.12 7.06 13.67
CA VAL A 115 -9.50 5.72 14.13
C VAL A 115 -10.37 5.05 13.06
N GLY A 116 -11.40 5.76 12.58
CA GLY A 116 -12.34 5.28 11.57
C GLY A 116 -11.72 4.85 10.23
N ALA A 117 -10.44 5.13 9.98
CA ALA A 117 -9.74 4.76 8.77
C ALA A 117 -8.71 3.63 8.96
N LEU A 118 -8.65 2.99 10.13
CA LEU A 118 -7.80 1.83 10.40
C LEU A 118 -8.37 0.56 9.76
N HIS A 119 -7.59 -0.03 8.87
CA HIS A 119 -7.94 -1.24 8.12
C HIS A 119 -6.67 -1.96 7.66
N CYS A 120 -6.80 -3.22 7.25
CA CYS A 120 -5.80 -3.94 6.49
C CYS A 120 -6.24 -4.08 5.03
N THR A 121 -5.51 -3.45 4.11
CA THR A 121 -5.80 -3.53 2.67
C THR A 121 -5.40 -4.90 2.12
N LEU A 122 -6.34 -5.56 1.42
CA LEU A 122 -6.10 -6.81 0.69
C LEU A 122 -5.77 -6.55 -0.78
N GLY A 123 -6.30 -5.47 -1.36
CA GLY A 123 -6.00 -5.07 -2.72
C GLY A 123 -6.63 -3.74 -3.09
N VAL A 124 -6.09 -3.09 -4.11
CA VAL A 124 -6.62 -1.82 -4.64
C VAL A 124 -7.24 -2.06 -6.01
N MET A 125 -8.25 -1.28 -6.34
CA MET A 125 -9.07 -1.45 -7.53
C MET A 125 -9.16 -0.15 -8.32
N SER A 126 -9.38 -0.28 -9.62
CA SER A 126 -9.73 0.82 -10.52
C SER A 126 -10.91 0.38 -11.38
N LEU A 127 -12.10 0.41 -10.79
CA LEU A 127 -13.34 -0.08 -11.41
C LEU A 127 -14.20 1.08 -11.91
N ASP A 128 -14.85 0.86 -13.05
CA ASP A 128 -16.03 1.62 -13.47
C ASP A 128 -17.28 1.12 -12.73
N ARG A 129 -18.45 1.69 -13.05
CA ARG A 129 -19.72 1.36 -12.38
C ARG A 129 -20.15 -0.09 -12.58
N ASN A 130 -19.89 -0.67 -13.76
CA ASN A 130 -20.33 -2.03 -14.08
C ASN A 130 -19.45 -3.05 -13.35
N LYS A 131 -18.12 -2.90 -13.48
CA LYS A 131 -17.16 -3.75 -12.75
C LYS A 131 -17.31 -3.62 -11.23
N LEU A 132 -17.67 -2.44 -10.72
CA LEU A 132 -17.97 -2.26 -9.30
C LEU A 132 -19.19 -3.08 -8.86
N ALA A 133 -20.28 -3.04 -9.63
CA ALA A 133 -21.47 -3.84 -9.33
C ALA A 133 -21.16 -5.34 -9.31
N GLU A 134 -20.38 -5.82 -10.29
CA GLU A 134 -19.89 -7.21 -10.34
C GLU A 134 -19.04 -7.57 -9.11
N ALA A 135 -18.12 -6.68 -8.70
CA ALA A 135 -17.27 -6.90 -7.52
C ALA A 135 -18.07 -6.93 -6.21
N ILE A 136 -19.10 -6.09 -6.09
CA ILE A 136 -20.01 -6.06 -4.95
C ILE A 136 -20.81 -7.36 -4.87
N GLU A 137 -21.44 -7.76 -5.98
CA GLU A 137 -22.20 -9.01 -6.06
C GLU A 137 -21.30 -10.20 -5.74
N TYR A 138 -20.07 -10.22 -6.28
CA TYR A 138 -19.12 -11.28 -6.00
C TYR A 138 -18.71 -11.35 -4.53
N LEU A 139 -18.46 -10.22 -3.87
CA LEU A 139 -18.15 -10.17 -2.43
C LEU A 139 -19.27 -10.79 -1.61
N GLN A 140 -20.51 -10.40 -1.88
CA GLN A 140 -21.69 -10.79 -1.11
C GLN A 140 -22.03 -12.28 -1.25
N ASN A 141 -21.53 -12.94 -2.30
CA ASN A 141 -21.75 -14.36 -2.56
C ASN A 141 -20.52 -15.23 -2.23
N LEU A 142 -19.47 -14.68 -1.60
CA LEU A 142 -18.34 -15.50 -1.15
C LEU A 142 -18.77 -16.50 -0.07
N ASP A 143 -18.34 -17.75 -0.23
CA ASP A 143 -18.48 -18.76 0.83
C ASP A 143 -17.40 -18.58 1.91
N ILE A 144 -17.67 -17.66 2.83
CA ILE A 144 -16.78 -17.34 3.96
C ILE A 144 -16.51 -18.55 4.85
N SER A 145 -17.51 -19.42 5.05
CA SER A 145 -17.37 -20.60 5.91
C SER A 145 -16.32 -21.56 5.35
N THR A 146 -16.37 -21.81 4.05
CA THR A 146 -15.37 -22.63 3.36
C THR A 146 -14.00 -21.97 3.44
N LEU A 147 -13.90 -20.67 3.13
CA LEU A 147 -12.63 -19.93 3.16
C LEU A 147 -11.94 -19.95 4.53
N LEU A 148 -12.70 -19.78 5.61
CA LEU A 148 -12.17 -19.84 6.98
C LEU A 148 -11.72 -21.26 7.36
N SER A 149 -12.44 -22.29 6.89
CA SER A 149 -12.07 -23.68 7.16
C SER A 149 -10.81 -24.12 6.40
N GLU A 150 -10.62 -23.65 5.17
CA GLU A 150 -9.44 -23.94 4.35
C GLU A 150 -8.19 -23.27 4.90
N ALA A 151 -8.32 -22.08 5.50
CA ALA A 151 -7.23 -21.34 6.11
C ALA A 151 -6.51 -22.12 7.24
N MET A 152 -7.13 -23.15 7.80
CA MET A 152 -6.54 -24.05 8.81
C MET A 152 -5.77 -25.24 8.21
N SER A 153 -6.05 -25.60 6.97
CA SER A 153 -5.75 -26.93 6.43
C SER A 153 -4.46 -27.00 5.59
N LYS A 154 -3.77 -25.87 5.38
CA LYS A 154 -2.50 -25.82 4.65
C LYS A 154 -1.43 -25.07 5.45
N PRO A 155 -0.30 -25.70 5.82
CA PRO A 155 0.93 -24.95 5.95
C PRO A 155 1.30 -24.44 4.56
N ALA A 156 1.53 -23.14 4.44
CA ALA A 156 2.09 -22.57 3.22
C ALA A 156 3.57 -22.99 3.11
N THR A 157 3.82 -24.19 2.58
CA THR A 157 5.16 -24.58 2.11
C THR A 157 5.30 -24.14 0.66
N LEU A 158 6.06 -23.07 0.46
CA LEU A 158 6.75 -22.82 -0.80
C LEU A 158 7.95 -23.78 -0.86
N GLU A 159 8.07 -24.48 -1.99
CA GLU A 159 9.19 -25.31 -2.44
C GLU A 159 9.37 -26.71 -1.81
N GLU A 160 8.90 -27.74 -2.53
CA GLU A 160 9.58 -29.04 -2.57
C GLU A 160 9.90 -29.39 -4.04
N GLU A 161 11.20 -29.42 -4.35
CA GLU A 161 11.78 -30.04 -5.53
C GLU A 161 11.66 -31.59 -5.45
N PRO A 162 11.64 -32.31 -6.60
CA PRO A 162 11.26 -33.71 -6.62
C PRO A 162 12.35 -34.65 -6.12
N ALA A 163 11.90 -35.67 -5.39
CA ALA A 163 12.68 -36.72 -4.77
C ALA A 163 13.55 -37.52 -5.76
N ALA A 164 14.83 -37.70 -5.41
CA ALA A 164 15.68 -38.75 -5.94
C ALA A 164 15.53 -40.03 -5.09
N ALA A 165 15.25 -41.14 -5.76
CA ALA A 165 15.09 -42.46 -5.17
C ALA A 165 16.43 -43.14 -4.80
N ALA A 166 16.47 -43.86 -3.67
CA ALA A 166 17.18 -45.15 -3.51
C ALA A 166 16.91 -45.78 -2.13
N ASN A 167 16.30 -46.99 -2.15
CA ASN A 167 16.64 -48.26 -1.46
C ASN A 167 17.13 -48.25 0.01
N ALA A 168 16.82 -49.19 0.91
CA ALA A 168 15.94 -50.36 0.99
C ALA A 168 16.05 -50.91 2.44
N SER A 169 15.07 -51.75 2.82
CA SER A 169 15.13 -52.81 3.85
C SER A 169 14.96 -52.44 5.33
N GLY A 170 13.86 -52.90 5.92
CA GLY A 170 13.65 -52.96 7.36
C GLY A 170 12.25 -53.47 7.72
N LEU A 171 12.07 -54.79 7.73
CA LEU A 171 10.83 -55.47 8.12
C LEU A 171 10.67 -55.42 9.66
N SER A 172 9.57 -54.88 10.18
CA SER A 172 9.06 -55.28 11.49
C SER A 172 7.55 -55.01 11.61
N SER A 173 6.82 -56.10 11.80
CA SER A 173 5.38 -56.20 12.02
C SER A 173 5.00 -55.83 13.45
N THR A 174 4.06 -54.89 13.65
CA THR A 174 3.19 -54.92 14.85
C THR A 174 1.88 -54.15 14.62
N LEU A 175 0.79 -54.93 14.48
CA LEU A 175 -0.57 -54.74 15.00
C LEU A 175 -1.31 -53.39 14.80
N GLU A 176 -2.35 -53.51 13.97
CA GLU A 176 -3.62 -52.76 13.92
C GLU A 176 -3.84 -51.70 15.01
N ARG A 177 -3.81 -50.42 14.60
CA ARG A 177 -4.59 -49.36 15.24
C ARG A 177 -5.69 -48.90 14.27
N PRO A 178 -6.94 -48.72 14.73
CA PRO A 178 -7.99 -48.16 13.89
C PRO A 178 -7.57 -46.77 13.39
N ILE A 179 -7.53 -46.60 12.08
CA ILE A 179 -7.37 -45.29 11.43
C ILE A 179 -8.69 -44.53 11.67
N SER A 180 -8.80 -43.88 12.82
CA SER A 180 -9.75 -42.78 12.94
C SER A 180 -9.22 -41.65 12.05
N PRO A 181 -9.99 -41.15 11.08
CA PRO A 181 -9.56 -39.98 10.31
C PRO A 181 -9.24 -38.85 11.31
N PRO A 182 -8.16 -38.07 11.07
CA PRO A 182 -7.84 -36.95 11.95
C PRO A 182 -9.09 -36.09 12.03
N LYS A 183 -9.59 -35.92 13.25
CA LYS A 183 -10.73 -35.06 13.54
C LYS A 183 -10.23 -33.64 13.26
N ILE A 184 -10.42 -33.14 12.04
CA ILE A 184 -10.19 -31.75 11.71
C ILE A 184 -11.18 -30.98 12.57
N GLU A 185 -10.74 -30.52 13.74
CA GLU A 185 -11.51 -29.58 14.53
C GLU A 185 -11.63 -28.31 13.69
N ARG A 186 -12.75 -28.19 12.98
CA ARG A 186 -13.14 -26.95 12.31
C ARG A 186 -13.29 -25.92 13.43
N SER A 187 -12.25 -25.13 13.67
CA SER A 187 -12.33 -24.04 14.64
C SER A 187 -13.29 -23.01 14.07
N THR A 188 -14.52 -23.04 14.56
CA THR A 188 -15.57 -22.03 14.29
C THR A 188 -15.27 -20.71 15.00
N LYS A 189 -14.11 -20.59 15.66
CA LYS A 189 -13.73 -19.36 16.36
C LYS A 189 -13.53 -18.23 15.34
N PRO A 190 -14.04 -17.02 15.61
CA PRO A 190 -13.78 -15.85 14.79
C PRO A 190 -12.29 -15.61 14.55
N LEU A 191 -11.96 -14.87 13.48
CA LEU A 191 -10.61 -14.35 13.28
C LEU A 191 -10.38 -13.24 14.30
N GLU A 192 -9.44 -13.48 15.20
CA GLU A 192 -9.06 -12.54 16.25
C GLU A 192 -7.62 -12.10 16.02
N VAL A 193 -7.35 -10.79 16.08
CA VAL A 193 -6.01 -10.24 15.86
C VAL A 193 -5.58 -9.34 17.01
N ARG A 194 -4.27 -9.25 17.21
CA ARG A 194 -3.63 -8.22 18.05
C ARG A 194 -2.84 -7.24 17.19
N LEU A 195 -2.92 -5.97 17.52
CA LEU A 195 -2.12 -4.89 16.94
C LEU A 195 -1.12 -4.42 17.99
N LYS A 196 0.15 -4.78 17.80
CA LYS A 196 1.24 -4.45 18.70
C LYS A 196 2.44 -3.95 17.92
N GLY A 197 3.11 -2.96 18.48
CA GLY A 197 4.33 -2.40 17.96
C GLY A 197 4.09 -1.40 16.85
N LEU A 198 5.16 -0.77 16.41
CA LEU A 198 5.18 0.09 15.23
C LEU A 198 6.32 -0.34 14.31
N LYS A 199 6.07 -0.28 13.01
CA LYS A 199 7.04 -0.62 11.96
C LYS A 199 7.06 0.48 10.92
N SER A 200 8.23 0.71 10.35
CA SER A 200 8.37 1.57 9.18
C SER A 200 8.15 0.79 7.88
N MET A 201 7.53 1.43 6.90
CA MET A 201 7.39 0.88 5.54
C MET A 201 8.70 0.96 4.75
N HIS A 202 9.53 1.95 5.07
CA HIS A 202 10.80 2.25 4.42
C HIS A 202 11.90 2.41 5.48
N ASP A 203 13.07 2.88 5.07
CA ASP A 203 14.14 3.26 5.99
C ASP A 203 13.60 4.14 7.15
N PRO A 204 13.76 3.72 8.42
CA PRO A 204 13.34 4.47 9.60
C PRO A 204 13.82 5.92 9.65
N GLU A 205 15.05 6.20 9.21
CA GLU A 205 15.63 7.56 9.25
C GLU A 205 14.93 8.51 8.27
N LYS A 206 14.25 7.96 7.25
CA LYS A 206 13.62 8.73 6.17
C LYS A 206 12.32 8.10 5.70
N THR A 207 11.40 7.87 6.62
CA THR A 207 10.11 7.26 6.31
C THR A 207 8.98 8.27 6.15
N SER A 208 7.91 7.86 5.49
CA SER A 208 6.65 8.62 5.40
C SER A 208 5.45 7.82 5.92
N ILE A 209 5.65 6.55 6.28
CA ILE A 209 4.57 5.63 6.63
C ILE A 209 5.03 4.76 7.80
N LEU A 210 4.24 4.81 8.88
CA LEU A 210 4.37 3.92 10.03
C LEU A 210 3.08 3.09 10.17
N TYR A 211 3.21 1.82 10.51
CA TYR A 211 2.09 0.90 10.62
C TYR A 211 2.29 -0.12 11.74
N SER A 212 1.18 -0.66 12.25
CA SER A 212 1.18 -1.87 13.08
C SER A 212 0.77 -3.07 12.22
N ALA A 213 1.47 -4.20 12.33
CA ALA A 213 1.08 -5.42 11.64
C ALA A 213 0.10 -6.21 12.52
N PRO A 214 -1.03 -6.71 11.98
CA PRO A 214 -1.89 -7.62 12.74
C PRO A 214 -1.17 -8.94 12.97
N SER A 215 -1.29 -9.46 14.19
CA SER A 215 -0.83 -10.79 14.58
C SER A 215 -2.03 -11.67 14.92
N ASP A 216 -1.98 -12.92 14.48
CA ASP A 216 -3.02 -13.94 14.72
C ASP A 216 -2.30 -15.22 15.16
N ASP A 217 -2.57 -15.66 16.40
CA ASP A 217 -1.93 -16.85 16.98
C ASP A 217 -2.41 -18.15 16.35
N THR A 218 -3.55 -18.12 15.64
CA THR A 218 -4.08 -19.28 14.95
C THR A 218 -3.44 -19.52 13.59
N GLY A 219 -2.71 -18.52 13.06
CA GLY A 219 -2.10 -18.58 11.73
C GLY A 219 -3.09 -18.59 10.56
N ARG A 220 -4.38 -18.36 10.82
CA ARG A 220 -5.46 -18.42 9.81
C ARG A 220 -5.60 -17.14 9.01
N LEU A 221 -5.24 -16.00 9.59
CA LEU A 221 -5.45 -14.67 9.02
C LEU A 221 -4.80 -14.51 7.64
N LEU A 222 -3.49 -14.77 7.52
CA LEU A 222 -2.77 -14.56 6.27
C LEU A 222 -3.25 -15.51 5.16
N PRO A 223 -3.39 -16.84 5.39
CA PRO A 223 -3.98 -17.75 4.39
C PRO A 223 -5.38 -17.32 3.93
N PHE A 224 -6.25 -16.91 4.86
CA PHE A 224 -7.58 -16.39 4.54
C PHE A 224 -7.49 -15.15 3.64
N CYS A 225 -6.67 -14.16 4.02
CA CYS A 225 -6.49 -12.93 3.26
C CYS A 225 -5.93 -13.17 1.85
N LEU A 226 -4.94 -14.05 1.72
CA LEU A 226 -4.37 -14.43 0.43
C LEU A 226 -5.40 -15.11 -0.46
N ARG A 227 -6.23 -16.00 0.11
CA ARG A 227 -7.29 -16.67 -0.65
C ARG A 227 -8.35 -15.70 -1.16
N VAL A 228 -8.81 -14.78 -0.31
CA VAL A 228 -9.75 -13.72 -0.70
C VAL A 228 -9.14 -12.81 -1.77
N GLN A 229 -7.88 -12.39 -1.60
CA GLN A 229 -7.17 -11.58 -2.60
C GLN A 229 -7.09 -12.32 -3.95
N GLN A 230 -6.74 -13.61 -3.93
CA GLN A 230 -6.61 -14.43 -5.13
C GLN A 230 -7.93 -14.54 -5.89
N LEU A 231 -9.05 -14.77 -5.20
CA LEU A 231 -10.39 -14.81 -5.82
C LEU A 231 -10.74 -13.49 -6.53
N PHE A 232 -10.40 -12.35 -5.94
CA PHE A 232 -10.61 -11.04 -6.57
C PHE A 232 -9.63 -10.77 -7.74
N LYS A 233 -8.40 -11.31 -7.69
CA LYS A 233 -7.45 -11.27 -8.82
C LYS A 233 -7.96 -12.08 -10.01
N GLU A 234 -8.47 -13.29 -9.77
CA GLU A 234 -9.01 -14.18 -10.81
C GLU A 234 -10.21 -13.57 -11.56
N LYS A 235 -10.90 -12.61 -10.94
CA LYS A 235 -12.00 -11.84 -11.52
C LYS A 235 -11.57 -10.51 -12.15
N ASP A 236 -10.27 -10.21 -12.19
CA ASP A 236 -9.73 -8.95 -12.74
C ASP A 236 -10.34 -7.69 -12.06
N PHE A 237 -10.59 -7.79 -10.75
CA PHE A 237 -11.05 -6.66 -9.93
C PHE A 237 -9.89 -5.88 -9.30
N LEU A 238 -8.77 -6.55 -9.01
CA LEU A 238 -7.61 -5.91 -8.38
C LEU A 238 -6.62 -5.43 -9.42
N VAL A 239 -6.03 -4.26 -9.18
CA VAL A 239 -4.86 -3.80 -9.92
C VAL A 239 -3.68 -4.73 -9.61
N GLU A 240 -2.96 -5.14 -10.65
CA GLU A 240 -1.73 -5.92 -10.50
C GLU A 240 -0.75 -5.25 -9.55
N ALA A 241 -0.21 -6.04 -8.62
CA ALA A 241 0.74 -5.59 -7.62
C ALA A 241 2.02 -6.42 -7.73
N ASP A 242 3.15 -5.73 -7.87
CA ASP A 242 4.48 -6.36 -8.02
C ASP A 242 5.06 -6.89 -6.68
N ARG A 243 4.24 -6.94 -5.62
CA ARG A 243 4.68 -7.31 -4.28
C ARG A 243 3.66 -8.22 -3.60
N GLU A 244 4.18 -9.08 -2.73
CA GLU A 244 3.36 -9.94 -1.89
C GLU A 244 2.47 -9.14 -0.93
N LEU A 245 1.37 -9.77 -0.51
CA LEU A 245 0.43 -9.17 0.42
C LEU A 245 1.09 -8.96 1.78
N LYS A 246 1.20 -7.70 2.19
CA LYS A 246 1.65 -7.32 3.52
C LYS A 246 0.49 -6.70 4.29
N LEU A 247 -0.05 -7.44 5.25
CA LEU A 247 -1.09 -6.93 6.14
C LEU A 247 -0.52 -5.87 7.07
N HIS A 248 -1.17 -4.71 7.12
CA HIS A 248 -0.74 -3.59 7.94
C HIS A 248 -1.91 -2.63 8.23
N ALA A 249 -1.95 -2.14 9.46
CA ALA A 249 -2.79 -1.03 9.90
C ALA A 249 -1.93 0.25 9.85
N THR A 250 -2.17 1.12 8.87
CA THR A 250 -1.40 2.37 8.78
C THR A 250 -1.78 3.32 9.90
N ILE A 251 -0.81 3.69 10.74
CA ILE A 251 -0.97 4.60 11.89
C ILE A 251 -0.55 6.02 11.51
N VAL A 252 0.58 6.16 10.79
CA VAL A 252 1.09 7.45 10.33
C VAL A 252 1.26 7.40 8.82
N ASN A 253 0.79 8.44 8.13
CA ASN A 253 1.11 8.67 6.73
C ASN A 253 1.23 10.18 6.45
N THR A 254 2.43 10.63 6.14
CA THR A 254 2.75 12.06 6.01
C THR A 254 2.15 12.72 4.77
N ILE A 255 1.54 11.95 3.86
CA ILE A 255 0.79 12.53 2.74
C ILE A 255 -0.37 13.40 3.23
N TYR A 256 -0.95 13.07 4.40
CA TYR A 256 -2.08 13.79 4.98
C TYR A 256 -1.66 15.07 5.75
N ALA A 257 -0.39 15.19 6.11
CA ALA A 257 0.15 16.42 6.70
C ALA A 257 0.29 17.57 5.69
N LYS A 258 0.40 17.24 4.40
CA LYS A 258 0.45 18.25 3.35
C LYS A 258 -0.94 18.80 3.10
N GLY A 259 -1.24 19.93 3.72
CA GLY A 259 -2.40 20.72 3.30
C GLY A 259 -2.32 20.99 1.80
N ARG A 260 -3.44 20.83 1.08
CA ARG A 260 -3.62 21.51 -0.21
C ARG A 260 -3.27 22.98 0.04
N LYS A 261 -2.16 23.48 -0.50
CA LYS A 261 -1.90 24.93 -0.52
C LYS A 261 -3.13 25.57 -1.17
N ARG A 262 -3.99 26.20 -0.38
CA ARG A 262 -4.97 27.15 -0.91
C ARG A 262 -4.12 28.22 -1.61
N PRO A 263 -4.39 28.58 -2.88
CA PRO A 263 -3.80 29.79 -3.42
C PRO A 263 -4.26 30.93 -2.52
N SER A 264 -3.32 31.59 -1.85
CA SER A 264 -3.56 32.83 -1.14
C SER A 264 -4.03 33.85 -2.17
N LYS A 265 -5.34 34.06 -2.26
CA LYS A 265 -5.86 35.30 -2.85
C LYS A 265 -5.61 36.40 -1.82
N GLU A 266 -4.54 37.17 -2.05
CA GLU A 266 -4.47 38.52 -1.52
C GLU A 266 -5.68 39.32 -2.02
N PRO A 267 -6.34 40.13 -1.18
CA PRO A 267 -7.37 41.03 -1.64
C PRO A 267 -6.69 42.31 -2.15
N GLN A 268 -6.38 42.37 -3.45
CA GLN A 268 -6.24 43.65 -4.13
C GLN A 268 -7.48 43.89 -4.98
N GLY A 269 -8.18 44.97 -4.64
CA GLY A 269 -9.42 45.39 -5.29
C GLY A 269 -9.21 45.79 -6.75
N GLY A 270 -10.31 45.73 -7.51
CA GLY A 270 -10.35 46.19 -8.89
C GLY A 270 -11.48 45.54 -9.66
N SER A 271 -12.61 46.24 -9.73
CA SER A 271 -13.83 45.88 -10.45
C SER A 271 -13.58 45.59 -11.94
N SER A 272 -14.22 44.55 -12.50
CA SER A 272 -15.20 44.65 -13.61
C SER A 272 -15.44 43.31 -14.33
N ALA A 273 -16.72 42.97 -14.42
CA ALA A 273 -17.45 42.30 -15.52
C ALA A 273 -17.04 40.90 -16.07
N ALA A 274 -18.01 39.99 -15.90
CA ALA A 274 -18.55 39.03 -16.88
C ALA A 274 -17.65 37.91 -17.45
N GLY A 275 -18.05 36.66 -17.20
CA GLY A 275 -17.60 35.49 -17.94
C GLY A 275 -18.02 34.18 -17.26
N ALA A 276 -19.13 33.59 -17.70
CA ALA A 276 -19.58 32.27 -17.30
C ALA A 276 -18.58 31.19 -17.74
N GLY A 277 -18.32 30.22 -16.87
CA GLY A 277 -17.50 29.04 -17.17
C GLY A 277 -17.56 28.03 -16.03
N GLN A 278 -18.46 27.06 -16.15
CA GLN A 278 -18.41 25.81 -15.39
C GLN A 278 -17.10 25.09 -15.74
N HIS A 279 -16.29 24.77 -14.74
CA HIS A 279 -15.18 23.84 -14.91
C HIS A 279 -15.04 22.98 -13.66
N ASP A 280 -15.21 21.68 -13.90
CA ASP A 280 -15.07 20.58 -12.96
C ASP A 280 -13.80 20.67 -12.12
N GLY A 281 -13.97 20.44 -10.82
CA GLY A 281 -12.89 20.28 -9.85
C GLY A 281 -12.12 18.98 -10.09
N GLN A 282 -11.32 18.94 -11.16
CA GLN A 282 -10.32 17.90 -11.37
C GLN A 282 -9.17 18.11 -10.39
N ALA A 283 -9.06 17.20 -9.42
CA ALA A 283 -7.88 17.03 -8.58
C ALA A 283 -6.70 16.53 -9.44
N GLN A 284 -6.03 17.44 -10.15
CA GLN A 284 -4.77 17.16 -10.83
C GLN A 284 -3.60 17.42 -9.90
N GLY A 285 -2.79 16.39 -9.65
CA GLY A 285 -1.57 16.57 -8.88
C GLY A 285 -0.71 15.32 -8.71
N HIS A 286 -0.47 14.53 -9.76
CA HIS A 286 0.63 13.54 -9.80
C HIS A 286 1.49 13.79 -11.04
N GLY A 287 2.35 14.82 -10.94
CA GLY A 287 3.42 15.11 -11.89
C GLY A 287 4.76 14.99 -11.17
N SER A 288 5.78 14.48 -11.87
CA SER A 288 7.08 14.03 -11.36
C SER A 288 8.01 15.12 -10.78
N HIS A 289 7.53 16.34 -10.54
CA HIS A 289 8.31 17.42 -9.89
C HIS A 289 7.51 18.27 -8.87
N ALA A 290 6.39 17.78 -8.36
CA ALA A 290 5.66 18.45 -7.27
C ALA A 290 5.57 17.53 -6.04
N ASN A 291 6.04 18.02 -4.89
CA ASN A 291 5.74 17.48 -3.54
C ASN A 291 6.43 16.16 -3.11
N ALA A 292 7.76 16.12 -2.93
CA ALA A 292 8.41 15.03 -2.18
C ALA A 292 7.77 14.87 -0.79
N SER A 293 7.09 13.74 -0.51
CA SER A 293 6.37 13.48 0.76
C SER A 293 7.20 13.94 1.96
N LEU A 294 6.61 14.61 2.96
CA LEU A 294 7.34 14.97 4.17
C LEU A 294 7.92 13.68 4.75
N LYS A 295 9.23 13.61 4.94
CA LYS A 295 9.89 12.46 5.55
C LYS A 295 10.16 12.78 7.01
N ILE A 296 10.07 11.78 7.86
CA ILE A 296 10.39 11.86 9.28
C ILE A 296 11.45 10.82 9.60
N ASP A 297 12.32 11.13 10.55
CA ASP A 297 13.11 10.13 11.25
C ASP A 297 12.22 9.52 12.34
N ALA A 298 11.94 8.23 12.20
CA ALA A 298 11.07 7.49 13.10
C ALA A 298 11.85 6.59 14.05
N THR A 299 13.19 6.63 14.09
CA THR A 299 14.02 5.67 14.85
C THR A 299 13.63 5.65 16.33
N ALA A 300 13.60 6.81 16.98
CA ALA A 300 13.20 6.93 18.39
C ALA A 300 11.73 6.53 18.64
N ILE A 301 10.83 6.87 17.70
CA ILE A 301 9.41 6.50 17.79
C ILE A 301 9.26 4.97 17.70
N LEU A 302 9.95 4.33 16.76
CA LEU A 302 9.90 2.88 16.59
C LEU A 302 10.45 2.15 17.82
N GLU A 303 11.53 2.64 18.41
CA GLU A 303 12.09 2.07 19.64
C GLU A 303 11.10 2.19 20.81
N LYS A 304 10.58 3.41 21.06
CA LYS A 304 9.62 3.67 22.15
C LYS A 304 8.34 2.86 22.00
N TYR A 305 7.82 2.72 20.79
CA TYR A 305 6.56 2.05 20.50
C TYR A 305 6.72 0.60 20.06
N MET A 306 7.91 -0.01 20.15
CA MET A 306 8.15 -1.39 19.64
C MET A 306 7.21 -2.44 20.25
N ASN A 307 6.82 -2.24 21.51
CA ASN A 307 5.98 -3.14 22.28
C ASN A 307 4.63 -2.54 22.66
N PHE A 308 4.32 -1.33 22.17
CA PHE A 308 3.07 -0.66 22.48
C PHE A 308 1.89 -1.42 21.89
N VAL A 309 0.85 -1.61 22.70
CA VAL A 309 -0.34 -2.36 22.31
C VAL A 309 -1.40 -1.36 21.86
N TRP A 310 -1.73 -1.39 20.57
CA TRP A 310 -2.79 -0.56 20.01
C TRP A 310 -4.17 -1.12 20.32
N ALA A 311 -4.26 -2.45 20.27
CA ALA A 311 -5.50 -3.18 20.42
C ALA A 311 -5.21 -4.67 20.62
N GLU A 312 -5.92 -5.31 21.55
CA GLU A 312 -5.92 -6.77 21.72
C GLU A 312 -7.29 -7.35 21.44
N HIS A 313 -7.32 -8.66 21.18
CA HIS A 313 -8.55 -9.42 20.99
C HIS A 313 -9.51 -8.79 19.97
N VAL A 314 -8.97 -8.23 18.89
CA VAL A 314 -9.77 -7.60 17.83
C VAL A 314 -10.41 -8.70 17.01
N VAL A 315 -11.69 -8.98 17.28
CA VAL A 315 -12.50 -9.85 16.45
C VAL A 315 -12.80 -9.12 15.13
N LEU A 316 -12.34 -9.67 14.02
CA LEU A 316 -12.65 -9.18 12.68
C LEU A 316 -14.06 -9.61 12.30
N ASP A 317 -14.91 -8.64 11.94
CA ASP A 317 -16.33 -8.89 11.70
C ASP A 317 -16.72 -8.98 10.23
N ARG A 318 -15.91 -8.45 9.30
CA ARG A 318 -16.24 -8.45 7.87
C ARG A 318 -15.05 -8.26 6.93
N VAL A 319 -15.24 -8.64 5.68
CA VAL A 319 -14.46 -8.16 4.51
C VAL A 319 -15.28 -7.08 3.82
N ALA A 320 -14.65 -5.98 3.42
CA ALA A 320 -15.34 -4.82 2.85
C ALA A 320 -14.68 -4.32 1.56
N ILE A 321 -15.51 -3.79 0.64
CA ILE A 321 -15.10 -2.90 -0.44
C ILE A 321 -15.39 -1.47 0.00
N CYS A 322 -14.37 -0.62 -0.03
CA CYS A 322 -14.46 0.77 0.38
C CYS A 322 -14.04 1.72 -0.75
N GLU A 323 -14.68 2.89 -0.83
CA GLU A 323 -14.26 3.98 -1.71
C GLU A 323 -12.90 4.54 -1.28
N MET A 324 -12.08 4.94 -2.25
CA MET A 324 -10.87 5.70 -1.98
C MET A 324 -11.20 7.10 -1.43
N GLY A 325 -10.43 7.52 -0.42
CA GLY A 325 -10.59 8.82 0.24
C GLY A 325 -11.57 8.77 1.42
N ALA A 326 -11.02 8.80 2.64
CA ALA A 326 -11.83 8.87 3.84
C ALA A 326 -12.59 10.21 3.92
N LYS A 327 -13.84 10.15 4.42
CA LYS A 327 -14.74 11.27 4.67
C LYS A 327 -15.02 11.29 6.17
N LYS A 328 -15.10 12.44 6.82
CA LYS A 328 -15.51 12.47 8.25
C LYS A 328 -16.99 12.00 8.40
N MET A 329 -17.46 11.40 9.52
CA MET A 329 -18.90 11.01 9.76
C MET A 329 -19.49 11.28 11.18
N ASP A 330 -20.80 11.58 11.34
CA ASP A 330 -21.62 11.90 12.54
C ASP A 330 -23.04 11.28 12.48
N SER A 331 -23.77 11.27 13.60
CA SER A 331 -25.05 10.53 13.81
C SER A 331 -26.25 11.00 12.98
N SER A 332 -26.10 12.04 12.17
CA SER A 332 -27.12 12.53 11.22
C SER A 332 -26.69 12.32 9.76
N GLY A 333 -25.60 11.58 9.52
CA GLY A 333 -24.96 11.46 8.22
C GLY A 333 -24.06 12.66 7.87
N ASN A 334 -23.80 13.58 8.82
CA ASN A 334 -22.73 14.56 8.66
C ASN A 334 -21.42 13.93 9.09
N VAL A 335 -20.39 14.73 9.36
CA VAL A 335 -19.00 14.37 9.11
C VAL A 335 -18.10 14.76 10.31
N VAL A 336 -17.91 13.89 11.32
CA VAL A 336 -17.21 14.17 12.61
C VAL A 336 -15.90 13.38 12.86
N ASP A 337 -15.73 12.11 12.43
CA ASP A 337 -14.39 11.46 12.35
C ASP A 337 -14.16 10.75 11.01
N GLU A 338 -12.95 10.88 10.44
CA GLU A 338 -12.59 10.43 9.08
C GLU A 338 -12.61 8.90 8.94
N ALA A 339 -13.56 8.38 8.18
CA ALA A 339 -13.74 6.97 7.86
C ALA A 339 -13.93 6.74 6.35
N TYR A 340 -13.67 5.54 5.87
CA TYR A 340 -13.96 5.20 4.47
C TYR A 340 -15.45 4.91 4.27
N THR A 341 -15.99 5.32 3.12
CA THR A 341 -17.33 4.90 2.71
C THR A 341 -17.27 3.43 2.28
N GLU A 342 -17.93 2.57 3.06
CA GLU A 342 -18.14 1.16 2.72
C GLU A 342 -19.29 1.04 1.71
N VAL A 343 -19.02 0.43 0.55
CA VAL A 343 -20.03 0.23 -0.51
C VAL A 343 -20.59 -1.18 -0.51
N ALA A 344 -19.86 -2.15 0.05
CA ALA A 344 -20.31 -3.50 0.31
C ALA A 344 -19.45 -4.17 1.37
N SER A 345 -20.03 -5.11 2.09
CA SER A 345 -19.31 -6.02 2.97
C SER A 345 -19.99 -7.38 3.07
N ILE A 346 -19.24 -8.36 3.57
CA ILE A 346 -19.73 -9.68 3.94
C ILE A 346 -19.22 -10.04 5.33
N SER A 347 -20.10 -10.57 6.17
CA SER A 347 -19.79 -10.95 7.56
C SER A 347 -18.78 -12.09 7.62
N LEU A 348 -17.83 -11.98 8.55
CA LEU A 348 -16.94 -13.05 8.99
C LEU A 348 -17.47 -13.80 10.21
N LEU A 349 -18.53 -13.27 10.82
CA LEU A 349 -19.21 -13.88 11.95
C LEU A 349 -20.36 -14.74 11.41
N SER A 350 -20.31 -16.03 11.71
CA SER A 350 -21.32 -17.03 11.36
C SER A 350 -22.45 -17.12 12.37
#